data_AF-A0A9R1TS19-F1
#
_entry.id   AF-A0A9R1TS19-F1
#
_cell.length_a   1.000
_cell.length_b   1.000
_cell.length_c   1.000
_cell.angle_alpha   90.00
_cell.angle_beta   90.00
_cell.angle_gamma   90.00
#
_symmetry.space_group_name_H-M   'P 1'
#
loop_
_entity.id
_entity.type
_entity.pdbx_description
1 polymer ?
#
loop_
_entity_poly.entity_id
_entity_poly.type
_entity_poly.pdbx_seq_one_letter_code
_entity_poly.pdbx_strand_id
1 'polypeptide(L)'
;MRTVTYNCLLLSLLLIKSDGIDYKFVNVIFRHGDRTPQNNSYEIFPTSEYAKYRFDPYGYGQLTNKGKRNAYQLGIDIRDYYSQFLNDLYHPEEISAQSSDADRTKMSLQLVMAGIFPPSSAQSWNCKLNWQPVVTNYIPRDDDYVLNFLKCPNFKKEHDAVKKLPEVVEKVSQYSTFAKQLSEWTGVPITPTKHFVQIYHALTMLDHMGFASPHWSSRFYPEGLLLDGVALDFEILNYNERLRALSGGMVLKKFIDNMVAAADPNSNSRLKMELFSAHEVNIVAILKILGVYEKHFPDYSSAVFVELLKENNEYYVNIDYYLNPSSKRIHLPIPDCEPKCSLKRFIELFKDKLPKAEDMKCKV
;
A
#
# COMPACT_ATOMS: atom_id res chain seq x y z
N MET A 1 -46.06 -50.97 -29.90
CA MET A 1 -45.00 -50.40 -29.04
C MET A 1 -43.95 -49.76 -29.95
N ARG A 2 -43.84 -48.43 -29.95
CA ARG A 2 -42.83 -47.69 -30.73
C ARG A 2 -41.55 -47.60 -29.90
N THR A 3 -40.46 -48.15 -30.41
CA THR A 3 -39.11 -48.02 -29.85
C THR A 3 -38.57 -46.65 -30.22
N VAL A 4 -38.30 -45.82 -29.20
CA VAL A 4 -37.65 -44.51 -29.35
C VAL A 4 -36.15 -44.73 -29.12
N THR A 5 -35.35 -44.55 -30.16
CA THR A 5 -33.88 -44.50 -30.10
C THR A 5 -33.45 -43.09 -29.66
N TYR A 6 -32.81 -42.98 -28.50
CA TYR A 6 -32.17 -41.75 -28.05
C TYR A 6 -30.75 -41.68 -28.64
N ASN A 7 -30.54 -40.76 -29.60
CA ASN A 7 -29.21 -40.39 -30.05
C ASN A 7 -28.52 -39.59 -28.95
N CYS A 8 -27.47 -40.18 -28.36
CA CYS A 8 -26.61 -39.52 -27.39
C CYS A 8 -25.65 -38.59 -28.16
N LEU A 9 -25.96 -37.30 -28.20
CA LEU A 9 -25.06 -36.26 -28.70
C LEU A 9 -23.91 -36.09 -27.69
N LEU A 10 -22.74 -36.61 -28.06
CA LEU A 10 -21.46 -36.28 -27.43
C LEU A 10 -21.19 -34.78 -27.64
N LEU A 11 -21.50 -33.94 -26.65
CA LEU A 11 -20.95 -32.59 -26.58
C LEU A 11 -19.45 -32.72 -26.28
N SER A 12 -18.63 -32.50 -27.31
CA SER A 12 -17.22 -32.18 -27.12
C SER A 12 -17.14 -30.86 -26.33
N LEU A 13 -16.69 -30.95 -25.07
CA LEU A 13 -16.22 -29.80 -24.31
C LEU A 13 -15.03 -29.19 -25.05
N LEU A 14 -15.30 -28.22 -25.92
CA LEU A 14 -14.29 -27.28 -26.39
C LEU A 14 -13.83 -26.51 -25.16
N LEU A 15 -12.65 -26.88 -24.63
CA LEU A 15 -11.88 -26.05 -23.73
C LEU A 15 -11.62 -24.74 -24.46
N ILE A 16 -12.41 -23.73 -24.13
CA ILE A 16 -12.08 -22.35 -24.45
C ILE A 16 -10.82 -22.06 -23.63
N LYS A 17 -9.65 -22.16 -24.27
CA LYS A 17 -8.43 -21.55 -23.75
C LYS A 17 -8.78 -20.08 -23.51
N SER A 18 -8.74 -19.64 -22.25
CA SER A 18 -8.79 -18.21 -21.96
C SER A 18 -7.63 -17.55 -22.70
N ASP A 19 -7.87 -16.37 -23.26
CA ASP A 19 -6.85 -15.62 -23.98
C ASP A 19 -5.63 -15.33 -23.06
N GLY A 20 -4.59 -16.14 -23.25
CA GLY A 20 -3.18 -15.73 -23.35
C GLY A 20 -2.39 -15.35 -22.09
N ILE A 21 -3.01 -14.96 -20.97
CA ILE A 21 -2.28 -14.33 -19.86
C ILE A 21 -2.29 -15.21 -18.60
N ASP A 22 -1.11 -15.74 -18.25
CA ASP A 22 -0.88 -16.48 -17.00
C ASP A 22 -0.25 -15.57 -15.93
N TYR A 23 -0.85 -15.47 -14.75
CA TYR A 23 -0.16 -14.93 -13.58
C TYR A 23 1.01 -15.85 -13.17
N LYS A 24 2.15 -15.25 -12.83
CA LYS A 24 3.35 -15.95 -12.35
C LYS A 24 3.81 -15.47 -10.98
N PHE A 25 3.60 -14.19 -10.66
CA PHE A 25 3.85 -13.65 -9.34
C PHE A 25 3.03 -12.38 -9.10
N VAL A 26 2.65 -12.11 -7.85
CA VAL A 26 1.95 -10.88 -7.47
C VAL A 26 2.63 -10.24 -6.26
N ASN A 27 3.12 -9.01 -6.42
CA ASN A 27 3.52 -8.17 -5.30
C ASN A 27 2.38 -7.20 -4.97
N VAL A 28 2.08 -7.05 -3.69
CA VAL A 28 1.05 -6.12 -3.20
C VAL A 28 1.61 -5.32 -2.04
N ILE A 29 1.50 -3.99 -2.09
CA ILE A 29 1.71 -3.13 -0.92
C ILE A 29 0.46 -2.29 -0.69
N PHE A 30 -0.04 -2.27 0.54
CA PHE A 30 -1.29 -1.61 0.88
C PHE A 30 -1.18 -0.78 2.16
N ARG A 31 -1.93 0.32 2.22
CA ARG A 31 -2.08 1.12 3.43
C ARG A 31 -2.97 0.36 4.41
N HIS A 32 -2.65 0.41 5.71
CA HIS A 32 -3.57 -0.10 6.74
C HIS A 32 -4.99 0.51 6.62
N GLY A 33 -5.97 -0.14 7.23
CA GLY A 33 -7.34 0.37 7.29
C GLY A 33 -7.50 1.61 8.19
N ASP A 34 -8.71 2.14 8.22
CA ASP A 34 -9.13 3.30 8.99
C ASP A 34 -8.80 3.17 10.48
N ARG A 35 -8.18 4.20 11.03
CA ARG A 35 -7.67 4.24 12.40
C ARG A 35 -8.18 5.45 13.16
N THR A 36 -8.10 5.37 14.48
CA THR A 36 -8.21 6.51 15.40
C THR A 36 -6.94 7.40 15.31
N PRO A 37 -6.96 8.64 15.84
CA PRO A 37 -5.80 9.53 15.75
C PRO A 37 -4.67 9.01 16.62
N GLN A 38 -3.44 9.31 16.21
CA GLN A 38 -2.28 9.10 17.06
C GLN A 38 -2.34 10.00 18.30
N ASN A 39 -1.75 9.54 19.40
CA ASN A 39 -1.64 10.33 20.62
C ASN A 39 -0.55 11.41 20.48
N ASN A 40 -0.86 12.46 19.72
CA ASN A 40 0.00 13.63 19.56
C ASN A 40 -0.86 14.90 19.32
N SER A 41 -0.26 16.05 19.57
CA SER A 41 -0.95 17.35 19.51
C SER A 41 -1.26 17.85 18.09
N TYR A 42 -0.96 17.09 17.05
CA TYR A 42 -1.21 17.47 15.65
C TYR A 42 -2.37 16.68 15.03
N GLU A 43 -2.56 15.42 15.47
CA GLU A 43 -3.76 14.64 15.13
C GLU A 43 -4.90 14.84 16.14
N ILE A 44 -4.58 15.25 17.37
CA ILE A 44 -5.53 15.61 18.43
C ILE A 44 -5.16 17.01 18.90
N PHE A 45 -5.36 17.99 18.02
CA PHE A 45 -4.97 19.37 18.34
C PHE A 45 -5.77 19.91 19.53
N PRO A 46 -5.15 20.72 20.42
CA PRO A 46 -5.76 21.20 21.67
C PRO A 46 -7.13 21.86 21.55
N THR A 47 -7.40 22.53 20.43
CA THR A 47 -8.67 23.22 20.18
C THR A 47 -9.78 22.30 19.65
N SER A 48 -9.47 21.03 19.36
CA SER A 48 -10.47 20.06 18.90
C SER A 48 -11.51 19.80 19.98
N GLU A 49 -12.78 19.71 19.58
CA GLU A 49 -13.88 19.27 20.47
C GLU A 49 -13.60 17.85 21.04
N TYR A 50 -12.81 17.07 20.31
CA TYR A 50 -12.43 15.71 20.67
C TYR A 50 -11.09 15.63 21.41
N ALA A 51 -10.52 16.76 21.85
CA ALA A 51 -9.19 16.78 22.50
C ALA A 51 -9.10 15.91 23.76
N LYS A 52 -10.22 15.69 24.45
CA LYS A 52 -10.31 14.84 25.65
C LYS A 52 -10.87 13.43 25.37
N TYR A 53 -11.17 13.11 24.11
CA TYR A 53 -11.69 11.79 23.75
C TYR A 53 -10.59 10.75 23.88
N ARG A 54 -10.95 9.60 24.45
CA ARG A 54 -10.09 8.42 24.53
C ARG A 54 -10.20 7.52 23.29
N PHE A 55 -11.18 7.79 22.43
CA PHE A 55 -11.51 6.97 21.26
C PHE A 55 -11.76 5.50 21.62
N ASP A 56 -12.39 5.27 22.78
CA ASP A 56 -12.88 3.96 23.19
C ASP A 56 -13.86 3.39 22.16
N PRO A 57 -13.88 2.07 21.94
CA PRO A 57 -13.09 1.04 22.64
C PRO A 57 -11.69 0.81 22.05
N TYR A 58 -11.25 1.61 21.08
CA TYR A 58 -10.02 1.33 20.32
C TYR A 58 -8.78 1.94 20.98
N GLY A 59 -8.88 3.14 21.53
CA GLY A 59 -7.70 3.92 21.95
C GLY A 59 -7.04 4.64 20.77
N TYR A 60 -5.84 5.20 20.98
CA TYR A 60 -5.15 6.05 19.99
C TYR A 60 -4.33 5.25 18.96
N GLY A 61 -4.40 5.67 17.69
CA GLY A 61 -3.64 5.11 16.58
C GLY A 61 -4.05 3.68 16.19
N GLN A 62 -5.19 3.21 16.69
CA GLN A 62 -5.68 1.84 16.59
C GLN A 62 -6.71 1.66 15.48
N LEU A 63 -6.79 0.46 14.94
CA LEU A 63 -7.67 0.11 13.82
C LEU A 63 -9.14 0.07 14.25
N THR A 64 -9.99 0.85 13.57
CA THR A 64 -11.43 0.92 13.84
C THR A 64 -12.18 -0.23 13.18
N ASN A 65 -13.45 -0.48 13.54
CA ASN A 65 -14.25 -1.50 12.86
C ASN A 65 -14.53 -1.18 11.37
N LYS A 66 -14.55 0.10 10.97
CA LYS A 66 -14.58 0.46 9.54
C LYS A 66 -13.29 0.03 8.86
N GLY A 67 -12.14 0.35 9.45
CA GLY A 67 -10.84 -0.05 8.95
C GLY A 67 -10.65 -1.57 8.87
N LYS A 68 -11.19 -2.30 9.85
CA LYS A 68 -11.19 -3.76 9.82
C LYS A 68 -11.96 -4.32 8.63
N ARG A 69 -13.15 -3.77 8.36
CA ARG A 69 -13.99 -4.18 7.21
C ARG A 69 -13.32 -3.84 5.88
N ASN A 70 -12.74 -2.66 5.74
CA ASN A 70 -12.03 -2.26 4.52
C ASN A 70 -10.80 -3.14 4.25
N ALA A 71 -10.00 -3.45 5.28
CA ALA A 71 -8.87 -4.37 5.14
C ALA A 71 -9.33 -5.81 4.78
N TYR A 72 -10.40 -6.31 5.41
CA TYR A 72 -10.97 -7.61 5.06
C TYR A 72 -11.51 -7.64 3.63
N GLN A 73 -12.19 -6.56 3.19
CA GLN A 73 -12.71 -6.43 1.83
C GLN A 73 -11.60 -6.43 0.78
N LEU A 74 -10.49 -5.72 1.03
CA LEU A 74 -9.30 -5.82 0.16
C LEU A 74 -8.83 -7.28 0.01
N GLY A 75 -8.86 -8.06 1.11
CA GLY A 75 -8.53 -9.48 1.06
C GLY A 75 -9.49 -10.32 0.21
N ILE A 76 -10.80 -10.06 0.30
CA ILE A 76 -11.81 -10.69 -0.55
C ILE A 76 -11.55 -10.34 -2.02
N ASP A 77 -11.33 -9.07 -2.32
CA ASP A 77 -11.13 -8.61 -3.70
C ASP A 77 -9.85 -9.24 -4.30
N ILE A 78 -8.76 -9.34 -3.51
CA ILE A 78 -7.55 -10.08 -3.89
C ILE A 78 -7.87 -11.55 -4.19
N ARG A 79 -8.66 -12.22 -3.33
CA ARG A 79 -9.07 -13.60 -3.57
C ARG A 79 -9.83 -13.75 -4.88
N ASP A 80 -10.76 -12.84 -5.16
CA ASP A 80 -11.58 -12.89 -6.37
C ASP A 80 -10.74 -12.68 -7.63
N TYR A 81 -9.85 -11.68 -7.63
CA TYR A 81 -8.94 -11.40 -8.76
C TYR A 81 -8.01 -12.56 -9.09
N TYR A 82 -7.56 -13.30 -8.09
CA TYR A 82 -6.56 -14.37 -8.25
C TYR A 82 -7.09 -15.77 -7.95
N SER A 83 -8.41 -15.97 -8.01
CA SER A 83 -9.07 -17.24 -7.69
C SER A 83 -8.55 -18.43 -8.51
N GLN A 84 -8.13 -18.21 -9.76
CA GLN A 84 -7.53 -19.25 -10.61
C GLN A 84 -6.02 -19.41 -10.40
N PHE A 85 -5.35 -18.42 -9.83
CA PHE A 85 -3.89 -18.40 -9.63
C PHE A 85 -3.49 -18.92 -8.24
N LEU A 86 -4.25 -18.56 -7.21
CA LEU A 86 -4.07 -19.00 -5.83
C LEU A 86 -4.88 -20.28 -5.57
N ASN A 87 -4.30 -21.22 -4.82
CA ASN A 87 -5.02 -22.41 -4.38
C ASN A 87 -6.13 -22.02 -3.37
N ASP A 88 -7.20 -22.82 -3.29
CA ASP A 88 -8.20 -22.73 -2.23
C ASP A 88 -7.58 -23.01 -0.86
N LEU A 89 -6.61 -23.93 -0.81
CA LEU A 89 -5.84 -24.24 0.39
C LEU A 89 -4.75 -23.20 0.62
N TYR A 90 -4.62 -22.74 1.87
CA TYR A 90 -3.48 -21.94 2.28
C TYR A 90 -2.23 -22.80 2.40
N HIS A 91 -1.21 -22.43 1.64
CA HIS A 91 0.13 -23.02 1.68
C HIS A 91 1.15 -21.95 2.09
N PRO A 92 1.80 -22.06 3.27
CA PRO A 92 2.77 -21.07 3.73
C PRO A 92 3.92 -20.80 2.74
N GLU A 93 4.30 -21.79 1.95
CA GLU A 93 5.31 -21.67 0.89
C GLU A 93 4.89 -20.82 -0.32
N GLU A 94 3.58 -20.62 -0.53
CA GLU A 94 3.05 -19.87 -1.67
C GLU A 94 2.86 -18.38 -1.34
N ILE A 95 2.86 -18.01 -0.05
CA ILE A 95 2.50 -16.66 0.40
C ILE A 95 3.49 -16.10 1.41
N SER A 96 4.06 -14.94 1.11
CA SER A 96 4.82 -14.11 2.05
C SER A 96 3.95 -12.93 2.48
N ALA A 97 3.80 -12.72 3.77
CA ALA A 97 3.00 -11.65 4.32
C ALA A 97 3.79 -10.91 5.40
N GLN A 98 4.12 -9.65 5.16
CA GLN A 98 4.88 -8.79 6.06
C GLN A 98 4.11 -7.49 6.37
N SER A 99 4.15 -7.05 7.62
CA SER A 99 3.64 -5.75 8.04
C SER A 99 4.78 -4.91 8.61
N SER A 100 4.60 -3.58 8.62
CA SER A 100 5.43 -2.72 9.47
C SER A 100 5.12 -2.99 10.94
N ASP A 101 6.02 -2.61 11.83
CA ASP A 101 5.86 -2.76 13.28
C ASP A 101 4.92 -1.69 13.90
N ALA A 102 3.64 -1.76 13.52
CA ALA A 102 2.54 -1.00 14.11
C ALA A 102 1.29 -1.88 14.23
N ASP A 103 0.54 -1.74 15.33
CA ASP A 103 -0.62 -2.61 15.60
C ASP A 103 -1.64 -2.57 14.45
N ARG A 104 -1.93 -1.36 13.93
CA ARG A 104 -2.87 -1.17 12.83
C ARG A 104 -2.46 -1.86 11.52
N THR A 105 -1.17 -1.96 11.20
CA THR A 105 -0.70 -2.66 9.99
C THR A 105 -0.69 -4.16 10.21
N LYS A 106 -0.25 -4.63 11.38
CA LYS A 106 -0.35 -6.06 11.79
C LYS A 106 -1.79 -6.57 11.73
N MET A 107 -2.73 -5.83 12.34
CA MET A 107 -4.15 -6.17 12.33
C MET A 107 -4.75 -6.11 10.92
N SER A 108 -4.37 -5.12 10.11
CA SER A 108 -4.85 -5.02 8.72
C SER A 108 -4.35 -6.21 7.89
N LEU A 109 -3.10 -6.64 8.06
CA LEU A 109 -2.55 -7.80 7.37
C LEU A 109 -3.28 -9.09 7.74
N GLN A 110 -3.58 -9.29 9.02
CA GLN A 110 -4.37 -10.44 9.47
C GLN A 110 -5.75 -10.49 8.81
N LEU A 111 -6.39 -9.33 8.65
CA LEU A 111 -7.72 -9.23 8.04
C LEU A 111 -7.68 -9.42 6.52
N VAL A 112 -6.69 -8.83 5.84
CA VAL A 112 -6.45 -9.10 4.42
C VAL A 112 -6.23 -10.60 4.21
N MET A 113 -5.36 -11.24 4.99
CA MET A 113 -5.11 -12.68 4.88
C MET A 113 -6.34 -13.53 5.20
N ALA A 114 -7.20 -13.10 6.15
CA ALA A 114 -8.46 -13.78 6.42
C ALA A 114 -9.45 -13.68 5.25
N GLY A 115 -9.44 -12.57 4.50
CA GLY A 115 -10.24 -12.40 3.28
C GLY A 115 -9.67 -13.21 2.10
N ILE A 116 -8.33 -13.32 2.01
CA ILE A 116 -7.69 -14.10 0.94
C ILE A 116 -7.89 -15.60 1.16
N PHE A 117 -7.73 -16.08 2.39
CA PHE A 117 -7.74 -17.52 2.72
C PHE A 117 -8.79 -17.88 3.78
N PRO A 118 -10.10 -17.77 3.49
CA PRO A 118 -11.09 -18.45 4.31
C PRO A 118 -10.81 -19.97 4.32
N PRO A 119 -10.98 -20.67 5.46
CA PRO A 119 -10.65 -22.09 5.54
C PRO A 119 -11.51 -22.95 4.61
N SER A 120 -10.87 -23.67 3.68
CA SER A 120 -11.53 -24.75 2.95
C SER A 120 -11.85 -25.92 3.90
N SER A 121 -12.70 -26.85 3.48
CA SER A 121 -13.12 -27.99 4.31
C SER A 121 -11.96 -28.77 4.95
N ALA A 122 -10.82 -28.92 4.26
CA ALA A 122 -9.65 -29.63 4.78
C ALA A 122 -8.84 -28.83 5.82
N GLN A 123 -8.94 -27.50 5.83
CA GLN A 123 -8.25 -26.60 6.75
C GLN A 123 -9.22 -25.92 7.75
N SER A 124 -10.50 -26.30 7.72
CA SER A 124 -11.50 -25.88 8.70
C SER A 124 -11.27 -26.61 10.02
N TRP A 125 -10.58 -25.94 10.93
CA TRP A 125 -10.28 -26.48 12.27
C TRP A 125 -11.41 -26.21 13.28
N ASN A 126 -12.35 -25.33 12.96
CA ASN A 126 -13.48 -24.96 13.83
C ASN A 126 -14.73 -24.60 13.01
N CYS A 127 -15.80 -25.38 13.17
CA CYS A 127 -17.05 -25.21 12.41
C CYS A 127 -17.84 -23.93 12.73
N LYS A 128 -17.54 -23.25 13.85
CA LYS A 128 -18.20 -22.00 14.27
C LYS A 128 -17.38 -20.76 13.93
N LEU A 129 -16.20 -20.92 13.35
CA LEU A 129 -15.27 -19.82 13.08
C LEU A 129 -14.69 -19.98 11.67
N ASN A 130 -15.18 -19.15 10.73
CA ASN A 130 -14.68 -19.10 9.36
C ASN A 130 -13.35 -18.33 9.27
N TRP A 131 -12.33 -18.81 9.97
CA TRP A 131 -10.99 -18.24 10.00
C TRP A 131 -9.96 -19.34 10.23
N GLN A 132 -8.79 -19.19 9.62
CA GLN A 132 -7.63 -20.05 9.88
C GLN A 132 -6.39 -19.21 10.20
N PRO A 133 -5.49 -19.71 11.06
CA PRO A 133 -4.21 -19.07 11.29
C PRO A 133 -3.36 -19.10 10.01
N VAL A 134 -2.77 -17.96 9.68
CA VAL A 134 -1.81 -17.80 8.59
C VAL A 134 -0.51 -17.23 9.14
N VAL A 135 0.60 -17.49 8.46
CA VAL A 135 1.90 -16.92 8.84
C VAL A 135 1.94 -15.45 8.40
N THR A 136 2.23 -14.56 9.34
CA THR A 136 2.47 -13.13 9.10
C THR A 136 3.71 -12.70 9.86
N ASN A 137 4.55 -11.88 9.23
CA ASN A 137 5.80 -11.41 9.80
C ASN A 137 5.82 -9.88 9.96
N TYR A 138 6.73 -9.40 10.79
CA TYR A 138 7.14 -8.00 10.83
C TYR A 138 8.61 -7.93 11.21
N ILE A 139 9.28 -6.88 10.74
CA ILE A 139 10.64 -6.55 11.18
C ILE A 139 10.50 -5.49 12.27
N PRO A 140 11.23 -5.57 13.40
CA PRO A 140 11.21 -4.52 14.42
C PRO A 140 11.41 -3.14 13.82
N ARG A 141 10.69 -2.15 14.35
CA ARG A 141 10.60 -0.80 13.75
C ARG A 141 11.96 -0.20 13.37
N ASP A 142 12.96 -0.33 14.22
CA ASP A 142 14.26 0.32 14.02
C ASP A 142 15.17 -0.44 13.03
N ASP A 143 14.84 -1.68 12.69
CA ASP A 143 15.57 -2.52 11.73
C ASP A 143 14.92 -2.53 10.33
N ASP A 144 13.67 -2.07 10.20
CA ASP A 144 12.88 -2.17 8.97
C ASP A 144 13.24 -1.09 7.93
N TYR A 145 14.20 -1.41 7.06
CA TYR A 145 14.58 -0.54 5.93
C TYR A 145 13.59 -0.54 4.76
N VAL A 146 12.64 -1.48 4.71
CA VAL A 146 11.71 -1.62 3.57
C VAL A 146 10.45 -0.80 3.82
N LEU A 147 9.80 -0.99 4.96
CA LEU A 147 8.52 -0.33 5.27
C LEU A 147 8.68 0.90 6.16
N ASN A 148 9.82 1.09 6.82
CA ASN A 148 10.07 2.20 7.74
C ASN A 148 11.32 3.03 7.38
N PHE A 149 11.53 3.27 6.09
CA PHE A 149 12.69 4.01 5.55
C PHE A 149 12.93 5.38 6.20
N LEU A 150 11.89 6.05 6.71
CA LEU A 150 11.98 7.35 7.40
C LEU A 150 12.89 7.33 8.65
N LYS A 151 13.13 6.15 9.23
CA LYS A 151 14.02 5.97 10.38
C LYS A 151 15.48 5.69 9.98
N CYS A 152 15.75 5.38 8.72
CA CYS A 152 17.08 4.97 8.33
C CYS A 152 18.05 6.15 8.22
N PRO A 153 19.27 6.05 8.78
CA PRO A 153 20.23 7.16 8.81
C PRO A 153 20.57 7.74 7.44
N ASN A 154 20.73 6.88 6.42
CA ASN A 154 21.03 7.33 5.06
C ASN A 154 19.91 8.17 4.46
N PHE A 155 18.64 7.74 4.64
CA PHE A 155 17.48 8.52 4.19
C PHE A 155 17.42 9.85 4.93
N LYS A 156 17.56 9.83 6.27
CA LYS A 156 17.50 11.04 7.09
C LYS A 156 18.57 12.05 6.69
N LYS A 157 19.81 11.60 6.47
CA LYS A 157 20.93 12.45 6.05
C LYS A 157 20.62 13.16 4.72
N GLU A 158 20.16 12.40 3.73
CA GLU A 158 19.82 12.94 2.41
C GLU A 158 18.63 13.91 2.49
N HIS A 159 17.57 13.52 3.22
CA HIS A 159 16.38 14.35 3.39
C HIS A 159 16.68 15.66 4.15
N ASP A 160 17.55 15.60 5.16
CA ASP A 160 18.02 16.79 5.89
C ASP A 160 18.86 17.73 5.01
N ALA A 161 19.57 17.21 3.99
CA ALA A 161 20.26 18.01 3.00
C ALA A 161 19.26 18.68 2.03
N VAL A 162 18.29 17.91 1.51
CA VAL A 162 17.25 18.42 0.59
C VAL A 162 16.44 19.56 1.21
N LYS A 163 16.04 19.44 2.47
CA LYS A 163 15.29 20.51 3.18
C LYS A 163 16.05 21.84 3.31
N LYS A 164 17.37 21.84 3.13
CA LYS A 164 18.22 23.04 3.20
C LYS A 164 18.45 23.68 1.82
N LEU A 165 18.02 23.04 0.73
CA LEU A 165 18.15 23.59 -0.61
C LEU A 165 17.33 24.89 -0.75
N PRO A 166 17.88 25.97 -1.33
CA PRO A 166 17.19 27.25 -1.43
C PRO A 166 15.80 27.15 -2.05
N GLU A 167 15.65 26.39 -3.14
CA GLU A 167 14.38 26.21 -3.85
C GLU A 167 13.35 25.43 -3.03
N VAL A 168 13.78 24.49 -2.18
CA VAL A 168 12.90 23.76 -1.27
C VAL A 168 12.45 24.68 -0.14
N VAL A 169 13.38 25.43 0.45
CA VAL A 169 13.07 26.43 1.49
C VAL A 169 12.09 27.48 0.95
N GLU A 170 12.29 27.96 -0.28
CA GLU A 170 11.40 28.91 -0.93
C GLU A 170 9.99 28.33 -1.09
N LYS A 171 9.85 27.13 -1.68
CA LYS A 171 8.55 26.45 -1.83
C LYS A 171 7.84 26.26 -0.50
N VAL A 172 8.55 25.80 0.53
CA VAL A 172 8.00 25.59 1.88
C VAL A 172 7.56 26.94 2.49
N SER A 173 8.32 28.02 2.25
CA SER A 173 8.01 29.34 2.80
C SER A 173 6.69 29.93 2.27
N GLN A 174 6.23 29.52 1.09
CA GLN A 174 4.95 29.94 0.52
C GLN A 174 3.75 29.56 1.41
N TYR A 175 3.92 28.53 2.25
CA TYR A 175 2.90 28.07 3.18
C TYR A 175 2.98 28.73 4.57
N SER A 176 3.88 29.69 4.80
CA SER A 176 4.11 30.29 6.13
C SER A 176 2.86 30.97 6.69
N THR A 177 2.12 31.72 5.86
CA THR A 177 0.87 32.37 6.28
C THR A 177 -0.18 31.33 6.68
N PHE A 178 -0.34 30.26 5.89
CA PHE A 178 -1.28 29.19 6.18
C PHE A 178 -0.88 28.41 7.44
N ALA A 179 0.41 28.14 7.64
CA ALA A 179 0.91 27.52 8.87
C ALA A 179 0.64 28.38 10.11
N LYS A 180 0.74 29.72 10.00
CA LYS A 180 0.35 30.63 11.09
C LYS A 180 -1.13 30.52 11.42
N GLN A 181 -2.00 30.51 10.41
CA GLN A 181 -3.45 30.33 10.59
C GLN A 181 -3.77 28.98 11.23
N LEU A 182 -3.17 27.90 10.73
CA LEU A 182 -3.31 26.58 11.33
C LEU A 182 -2.81 26.56 12.78
N SER A 183 -1.75 27.30 13.12
CA SER A 183 -1.27 27.38 14.51
C SER A 183 -2.30 28.05 15.43
N GLU A 184 -2.94 29.13 14.97
CA GLU A 184 -4.01 29.81 15.70
C GLU A 184 -5.24 28.91 15.86
N TRP A 185 -5.65 28.19 14.80
CA TRP A 185 -6.83 27.32 14.84
C TRP A 185 -6.62 26.03 15.62
N THR A 186 -5.42 25.46 15.60
CA THR A 186 -5.11 24.18 16.29
C THR A 186 -4.61 24.40 17.72
N GLY A 187 -4.07 25.59 18.03
CA GLY A 187 -3.48 25.90 19.32
C GLY A 187 -2.08 25.33 19.53
N VAL A 188 -1.40 24.91 18.45
CA VAL A 188 0.00 24.42 18.49
C VAL A 188 0.85 25.02 17.37
N PRO A 189 2.16 25.21 17.57
CA PRO A 189 3.04 25.68 16.49
C PRO A 189 3.10 24.70 15.31
N ILE A 190 2.83 25.20 14.11
CA ILE A 190 2.81 24.42 12.88
C ILE A 190 4.08 24.65 12.06
N THR A 191 4.78 23.55 11.78
CA THR A 191 5.84 23.50 10.76
C THR A 191 5.17 23.14 9.43
N PRO A 192 5.34 23.96 8.37
CA PRO A 192 4.77 23.67 7.06
C PRO A 192 5.15 22.29 6.53
N THR A 193 4.29 21.74 5.68
CA THR A 193 4.33 20.39 5.08
C THR A 193 4.23 19.25 6.11
N LYS A 194 5.19 19.14 7.04
CA LYS A 194 5.26 18.06 8.03
C LYS A 194 4.01 17.97 8.90
N HIS A 195 3.61 19.08 9.52
CA HIS A 195 2.42 19.05 10.40
C HIS A 195 1.12 19.11 9.59
N PHE A 196 1.17 19.47 8.30
CA PHE A 196 -0.02 19.42 7.44
C PHE A 196 -0.43 17.97 7.18
N VAL A 197 0.52 17.05 7.02
CA VAL A 197 0.25 15.60 6.92
C VAL A 197 -0.50 15.10 8.14
N GLN A 198 -0.07 15.50 9.34
CA GLN A 198 -0.71 15.10 10.60
C GLN A 198 -2.11 15.69 10.74
N ILE A 199 -2.29 16.97 10.40
CA ILE A 199 -3.62 17.61 10.40
C ILE A 199 -4.54 16.95 9.36
N TYR A 200 -4.01 16.59 8.18
CA TYR A 200 -4.78 15.88 7.15
C TYR A 200 -5.25 14.53 7.66
N HIS A 201 -4.36 13.74 8.28
CA HIS A 201 -4.74 12.48 8.96
C HIS A 201 -5.85 12.69 10.00
N ALA A 202 -5.77 13.76 10.78
CA ALA A 202 -6.78 14.11 11.78
C ALA A 202 -8.16 14.29 11.13
N LEU A 203 -8.24 15.12 10.09
CA LEU A 203 -9.49 15.44 9.40
C LEU A 203 -10.06 14.23 8.67
N THR A 204 -9.21 13.43 8.00
CA THR A 204 -9.63 12.17 7.37
C THR A 204 -10.20 11.18 8.39
N MET A 205 -9.58 11.09 9.58
CA MET A 205 -10.10 10.24 10.65
C MET A 205 -11.47 10.73 11.13
N LEU A 206 -11.63 12.04 11.40
CA LEU A 206 -12.90 12.59 11.87
C LEU A 206 -14.02 12.29 10.88
N ASP A 207 -13.79 12.57 9.60
CA ASP A 207 -14.74 12.30 8.52
C ASP A 207 -15.11 10.80 8.47
N HIS A 208 -14.12 9.91 8.50
CA HIS A 208 -14.36 8.47 8.43
C HIS A 208 -15.06 7.89 9.66
N MET A 209 -14.93 8.55 10.81
CA MET A 209 -15.62 8.19 12.06
C MET A 209 -16.99 8.87 12.19
N GLY A 210 -17.39 9.72 11.24
CA GLY A 210 -18.66 10.46 11.29
C GLY A 210 -18.66 11.60 12.31
N PHE A 211 -17.47 12.09 12.69
CA PHE A 211 -17.31 13.24 13.57
C PHE A 211 -17.32 14.53 12.77
N ALA A 212 -17.85 15.59 13.38
CA ALA A 212 -17.83 16.91 12.77
C ALA A 212 -16.39 17.40 12.63
N SER A 213 -16.02 17.83 11.41
CA SER A 213 -14.76 18.53 11.19
C SER A 213 -14.83 19.97 11.72
N PRO A 214 -13.70 20.56 12.16
CA PRO A 214 -13.68 21.96 12.56
C PRO A 214 -14.14 22.89 11.45
N HIS A 215 -14.90 23.94 11.78
CA HIS A 215 -15.48 24.86 10.78
C HIS A 215 -14.43 25.44 9.79
N TRP A 216 -13.22 25.71 10.27
CA TRP A 216 -12.14 26.27 9.44
C TRP A 216 -11.65 25.31 8.35
N SER A 217 -11.85 24.00 8.48
CA SER A 217 -11.20 23.01 7.61
C SER A 217 -11.87 22.85 6.26
N SER A 218 -13.17 23.15 6.13
CA SER A 218 -13.97 22.93 4.92
C SER A 218 -13.42 23.63 3.67
N ARG A 219 -12.66 24.72 3.83
CA ARG A 219 -12.04 25.46 2.74
C ARG A 219 -10.72 24.85 2.24
N PHE A 220 -10.09 23.98 3.04
CA PHE A 220 -8.73 23.48 2.80
C PHE A 220 -8.62 21.96 2.85
N TYR A 221 -9.71 21.25 3.14
CA TYR A 221 -9.81 19.80 3.22
C TYR A 221 -11.12 19.32 2.57
N PRO A 222 -11.14 18.20 1.82
CA PRO A 222 -10.00 17.32 1.53
C PRO A 222 -9.05 17.86 0.45
N GLU A 223 -9.46 18.92 -0.24
CA GLU A 223 -8.72 19.59 -1.32
C GLU A 223 -8.23 20.99 -0.92
N GLY A 224 -7.30 21.55 -1.70
CA GLY A 224 -6.78 22.91 -1.51
C GLY A 224 -5.48 22.94 -0.71
N LEU A 225 -5.21 24.06 -0.02
CA LEU A 225 -3.87 24.35 0.53
C LEU A 225 -3.33 23.29 1.51
N LEU A 226 -4.19 22.58 2.24
CA LEU A 226 -3.73 21.50 3.12
C LEU A 226 -3.21 20.33 2.28
N LEU A 227 -3.97 19.88 1.27
CA LEU A 227 -3.52 18.82 0.37
C LEU A 227 -2.30 19.26 -0.45
N ASP A 228 -2.23 20.51 -0.90
CA ASP A 228 -1.09 21.02 -1.66
C ASP A 228 0.20 20.99 -0.82
N GLY A 229 0.13 21.38 0.45
CA GLY A 229 1.29 21.29 1.33
C GLY A 229 1.63 19.86 1.76
N VAL A 230 0.64 18.95 1.83
CA VAL A 230 0.89 17.50 1.99
C VAL A 230 1.58 16.92 0.76
N ALA A 231 1.14 17.29 -0.44
CA ALA A 231 1.76 16.89 -1.69
C ALA A 231 3.21 17.40 -1.78
N LEU A 232 3.48 18.61 -1.31
CA LEU A 232 4.85 19.12 -1.19
C LEU A 232 5.70 18.29 -0.21
N ASP A 233 5.14 17.83 0.92
CA ASP A 233 5.85 16.92 1.83
C ASP A 233 6.27 15.63 1.11
N PHE A 234 5.33 15.02 0.39
CA PHE A 234 5.57 13.84 -0.43
C PHE A 234 6.59 14.05 -1.54
N GLU A 235 6.62 15.25 -2.16
CA GLU A 235 7.65 15.64 -3.11
C GLU A 235 9.02 15.75 -2.43
N ILE A 236 9.11 16.40 -1.28
CA ILE A 236 10.37 16.57 -0.53
C ILE A 236 10.94 15.22 -0.09
N LEU A 237 10.09 14.31 0.38
CA LEU A 237 10.48 12.94 0.76
C LEU A 237 10.99 12.09 -0.42
N ASN A 238 10.71 12.50 -1.66
CA ASN A 238 11.06 11.79 -2.89
C ASN A 238 11.77 12.72 -3.90
N TYR A 239 12.43 13.78 -3.43
CA TYR A 239 12.84 14.94 -4.24
C TYR A 239 13.81 14.55 -5.37
N ASN A 240 14.87 13.86 -5.02
CA ASN A 240 15.92 13.44 -5.94
C ASN A 240 15.94 11.90 -6.09
N GLU A 241 16.73 11.41 -7.04
CA GLU A 241 16.87 9.98 -7.31
C GLU A 241 17.37 9.20 -6.10
N ARG A 242 18.25 9.82 -5.29
CA ARG A 242 18.78 9.19 -4.08
C ARG A 242 17.69 8.94 -3.04
N LEU A 243 16.83 9.91 -2.77
CA LEU A 243 15.69 9.73 -1.87
C LEU A 243 14.71 8.69 -2.40
N ARG A 244 14.40 8.72 -3.70
CA ARG A 244 13.54 7.70 -4.33
C ARG A 244 14.11 6.30 -4.21
N ALA A 245 15.42 6.13 -4.36
CA ALA A 245 16.11 4.85 -4.15
C ALA A 245 16.02 4.38 -2.69
N LEU A 246 16.15 5.31 -1.73
CA LEU A 246 16.10 5.03 -0.29
C LEU A 246 14.68 4.89 0.28
N SER A 247 13.64 5.28 -0.47
CA SER A 247 12.23 5.10 -0.11
C SER A 247 11.58 3.99 -0.93
N GLY A 248 10.93 4.32 -2.04
CA GLY A 248 10.19 3.39 -2.90
C GLY A 248 11.11 2.36 -3.56
N GLY A 249 12.37 2.71 -3.81
CA GLY A 249 13.38 1.81 -4.36
C GLY A 249 13.66 0.58 -3.48
N MET A 250 13.52 0.68 -2.15
CA MET A 250 13.67 -0.46 -1.24
C MET A 250 12.59 -1.51 -1.48
N VAL A 251 11.34 -1.07 -1.59
CA VAL A 251 10.19 -1.93 -1.88
C VAL A 251 10.28 -2.45 -3.32
N LEU A 252 10.56 -1.57 -4.28
CA LEU A 252 10.65 -1.94 -5.70
C LEU A 252 11.75 -2.96 -5.96
N LYS A 253 12.90 -2.86 -5.29
CA LYS A 253 13.95 -3.86 -5.40
C LYS A 253 13.43 -5.24 -4.99
N LYS A 254 12.73 -5.34 -3.84
CA LYS A 254 12.17 -6.60 -3.36
C LYS A 254 11.14 -7.16 -4.35
N PHE A 255 10.30 -6.29 -4.94
CA PHE A 255 9.36 -6.70 -5.98
C PHE A 255 10.07 -7.26 -7.22
N ILE A 256 11.10 -6.59 -7.71
CA ILE A 256 11.90 -7.03 -8.86
C ILE A 256 12.57 -8.38 -8.54
N ASP A 257 13.22 -8.51 -7.38
CA ASP A 257 13.90 -9.74 -6.98
C ASP A 257 12.92 -10.93 -6.95
N ASN A 258 11.71 -10.74 -6.43
CA ASN A 258 10.66 -11.77 -6.43
C ASN A 258 10.23 -12.16 -7.84
N MET A 259 9.99 -11.17 -8.72
CA MET A 259 9.59 -11.44 -10.10
C MET A 259 10.68 -12.16 -10.88
N VAL A 260 11.96 -11.78 -10.69
CA VAL A 260 13.10 -12.47 -11.29
C VAL A 260 13.18 -13.91 -10.80
N ALA A 261 13.02 -14.14 -9.49
CA ALA A 261 13.02 -15.49 -8.92
C ALA A 261 11.84 -16.34 -9.40
N ALA A 262 10.68 -15.74 -9.68
CA ALA A 262 9.51 -16.43 -10.23
C ALA A 262 9.64 -16.72 -11.74
N ALA A 263 10.43 -15.93 -12.47
CA ALA A 263 10.70 -16.13 -13.89
C ALA A 263 11.81 -17.15 -14.17
N ASP A 264 12.70 -17.40 -13.21
CA ASP A 264 13.84 -18.33 -13.35
C ASP A 264 13.36 -19.79 -13.37
N PRO A 265 13.57 -20.55 -14.47
CA PRO A 265 13.16 -21.95 -14.57
C PRO A 265 13.91 -22.89 -13.62
N ASN A 266 15.03 -22.44 -13.04
CA ASN A 266 15.80 -23.22 -12.05
C ASN A 266 15.40 -22.89 -10.60
N SER A 267 14.51 -21.91 -10.41
CA SER A 267 14.03 -21.55 -9.08
C SER A 267 13.13 -22.64 -8.52
N ASN A 268 13.46 -23.11 -7.31
CA ASN A 268 12.62 -24.02 -6.54
C ASN A 268 11.57 -23.28 -5.68
N SER A 269 11.45 -21.96 -5.84
CA SER A 269 10.48 -21.16 -5.09
C SER A 269 9.06 -21.53 -5.48
N ARG A 270 8.22 -21.77 -4.47
CA ARG A 270 6.77 -21.95 -4.66
C ARG A 270 5.98 -20.66 -4.38
N LEU A 271 6.68 -19.58 -4.03
CA LEU A 271 6.09 -18.30 -3.69
C LEU A 271 5.34 -17.73 -4.91
N LYS A 272 4.07 -17.40 -4.72
CA LYS A 272 3.18 -16.82 -5.74
C LYS A 272 2.83 -15.38 -5.43
N MET A 273 2.75 -15.01 -4.15
CA MET A 273 2.34 -13.69 -3.73
C MET A 273 3.14 -13.19 -2.54
N GLU A 274 3.54 -11.92 -2.58
CA GLU A 274 4.07 -11.19 -1.43
C GLU A 274 3.21 -9.97 -1.09
N LEU A 275 2.82 -9.86 0.18
CA LEU A 275 1.94 -8.82 0.72
C LEU A 275 2.71 -7.96 1.73
N PHE A 276 2.65 -6.64 1.57
CA PHE A 276 3.18 -5.66 2.51
C PHE A 276 2.06 -4.78 3.08
N SER A 277 1.81 -4.87 4.38
CA SER A 277 0.92 -3.95 5.08
C SER A 277 1.70 -2.78 5.67
N ALA A 278 1.42 -1.58 5.16
CA ALA A 278 2.26 -0.40 5.33
C ALA A 278 1.43 0.88 5.54
N HIS A 279 2.03 2.03 5.21
CA HIS A 279 1.47 3.36 5.41
C HIS A 279 1.28 4.10 4.07
N GLU A 280 0.54 5.20 4.09
CA GLU A 280 0.34 6.08 2.94
C GLU A 280 1.66 6.52 2.31
N VAL A 281 2.68 6.81 3.13
CA VAL A 281 3.99 7.24 2.64
C VAL A 281 4.67 6.16 1.79
N ASN A 282 4.40 4.87 2.06
CA ASN A 282 4.94 3.77 1.27
C ASN A 282 4.21 3.66 -0.09
N ILE A 283 2.89 3.89 -0.11
CA ILE A 283 2.10 3.95 -1.35
C ILE A 283 2.59 5.10 -2.23
N VAL A 284 2.77 6.29 -1.67
CA VAL A 284 3.35 7.43 -2.38
C VAL A 284 4.76 7.08 -2.90
N ALA A 285 5.61 6.51 -2.04
CA ALA A 285 6.98 6.22 -2.40
C ALA A 285 7.08 5.23 -3.57
N ILE A 286 6.28 4.15 -3.57
CA ILE A 286 6.27 3.18 -4.68
C ILE A 286 5.74 3.82 -5.97
N LEU A 287 4.66 4.62 -5.91
CA LEU A 287 4.13 5.31 -7.08
C LEU A 287 5.12 6.36 -7.62
N LYS A 288 5.85 7.07 -6.75
CA LYS A 288 6.87 8.06 -7.12
C LYS A 288 8.10 7.44 -7.78
N ILE A 289 8.62 6.31 -7.28
CA ILE A 289 9.75 5.63 -7.93
C ILE A 289 9.35 5.07 -9.30
N LEU A 290 8.11 4.57 -9.44
CA LEU A 290 7.55 4.06 -10.69
C LEU A 290 7.21 5.18 -11.70
N GLY A 291 7.16 6.44 -11.26
CA GLY A 291 6.87 7.59 -12.12
C GLY A 291 5.38 7.78 -12.45
N VAL A 292 4.49 7.19 -11.65
CA VAL A 292 3.03 7.13 -11.91
C VAL A 292 2.20 7.77 -10.79
N TYR A 293 2.84 8.49 -9.87
CA TYR A 293 2.15 9.18 -8.80
C TYR A 293 1.47 10.46 -9.30
N GLU A 294 0.16 10.56 -9.07
CA GLU A 294 -0.62 11.79 -9.19
C GLU A 294 -0.92 12.39 -7.82
N LYS A 295 -1.19 13.70 -7.75
CA LYS A 295 -1.44 14.42 -6.49
C LYS A 295 -2.70 13.88 -5.80
N HIS A 296 -2.52 13.09 -4.75
CA HIS A 296 -3.59 12.65 -3.88
C HIS A 296 -3.03 12.22 -2.51
N PHE A 297 -3.90 12.09 -1.52
CA PHE A 297 -3.58 11.41 -0.28
C PHE A 297 -4.06 9.96 -0.38
N PRO A 298 -3.20 8.93 -0.29
CA PRO A 298 -3.64 7.54 -0.45
C PRO A 298 -4.71 7.16 0.59
N ASP A 299 -5.88 6.72 0.13
CA ASP A 299 -6.97 6.30 1.01
C ASP A 299 -6.61 5.09 1.88
N TYR A 300 -7.29 4.94 3.02
CA TYR A 300 -7.15 3.74 3.84
C TYR A 300 -7.45 2.49 3.00
N SER A 301 -6.72 1.40 3.22
CA SER A 301 -6.86 0.16 2.46
C SER A 301 -6.67 0.29 0.94
N SER A 302 -6.12 1.41 0.42
CA SER A 302 -5.63 1.45 -0.95
C SER A 302 -4.39 0.58 -1.12
N ALA A 303 -4.15 0.07 -2.33
CA ALA A 303 -3.06 -0.85 -2.60
C ALA A 303 -2.45 -0.67 -3.99
N VAL A 304 -1.15 -0.95 -4.12
CA VAL A 304 -0.44 -1.03 -5.39
C VAL A 304 -0.10 -2.48 -5.67
N PHE A 305 -0.52 -2.96 -6.83
CA PHE A 305 -0.23 -4.28 -7.35
C PHE A 305 0.87 -4.18 -8.40
N VAL A 306 1.91 -5.00 -8.28
CA VAL A 306 2.95 -5.16 -9.30
C VAL A 306 3.06 -6.64 -9.63
N GLU A 307 2.53 -6.99 -10.80
CA GLU A 307 2.25 -8.36 -11.21
C GLU A 307 3.20 -8.81 -12.30
N LEU A 308 3.67 -10.04 -12.20
CA LEU A 308 4.37 -10.73 -13.26
C LEU A 308 3.40 -11.64 -14.01
N LEU A 309 3.24 -11.36 -15.29
CA LEU A 309 2.41 -12.09 -16.22
C LEU A 309 3.28 -12.84 -17.23
N LYS A 310 2.79 -13.95 -17.79
CA LYS A 310 3.41 -14.65 -18.91
C LYS A 310 2.40 -14.80 -20.05
N GLU A 311 2.82 -14.42 -21.25
CA GLU A 311 2.07 -14.61 -22.49
C GLU A 311 3.05 -14.96 -23.59
N ASN A 312 2.73 -15.96 -24.43
CA ASN A 312 3.57 -16.37 -25.56
C ASN A 312 5.05 -16.64 -25.20
N ASN A 313 5.29 -17.24 -24.03
CA ASN A 313 6.62 -17.48 -23.42
C ASN A 313 7.42 -16.25 -22.98
N GLU A 314 6.87 -15.06 -23.08
CA GLU A 314 7.49 -13.83 -22.60
C GLU A 314 6.86 -13.36 -21.29
N TYR A 315 7.68 -12.73 -20.44
CA TYR A 315 7.25 -12.21 -19.15
C TYR A 315 7.02 -10.70 -19.20
N TYR A 316 5.93 -10.25 -18.59
CA TYR A 316 5.50 -8.85 -18.60
C TYR A 316 5.12 -8.38 -17.21
N VAL A 317 5.30 -7.09 -16.95
CA VAL A 317 4.95 -6.45 -15.68
C VAL A 317 3.69 -5.61 -15.87
N ASN A 318 2.70 -5.85 -15.03
CA ASN A 318 1.49 -5.05 -14.92
C ASN A 318 1.48 -4.30 -13.59
N ILE A 319 1.00 -3.05 -13.59
CA ILE A 319 0.86 -2.24 -12.39
C ILE A 319 -0.55 -1.69 -12.30
N ASP A 320 -1.20 -1.96 -11.17
CA ASP A 320 -2.53 -1.43 -10.90
C ASP A 320 -2.57 -0.74 -9.53
N TYR A 321 -3.40 0.30 -9.44
CA TYR A 321 -3.75 0.94 -8.18
C TYR A 321 -5.19 0.60 -7.80
N TYR A 322 -5.35 0.03 -6.60
CA TYR A 322 -6.64 -0.31 -6.03
C TYR A 322 -7.18 0.85 -5.19
N LEU A 323 -8.40 1.26 -5.55
CA LEU A 323 -9.13 2.37 -4.96
C LEU A 323 -10.17 1.86 -3.95
N ASN A 324 -9.92 2.09 -2.67
CA ASN A 324 -10.91 1.97 -1.61
C ASN A 324 -11.64 3.32 -1.46
N PRO A 325 -12.99 3.37 -1.31
CA PRO A 325 -13.93 2.27 -1.06
C PRO A 325 -14.60 1.69 -2.32
N SER A 326 -14.15 2.05 -3.52
CA SER A 326 -14.81 1.63 -4.75
C SER A 326 -14.56 0.17 -5.16
N SER A 327 -13.57 -0.49 -4.55
CA SER A 327 -13.10 -1.84 -4.94
C SER A 327 -12.70 -1.93 -6.41
N LYS A 328 -12.19 -0.83 -6.99
CA LYS A 328 -11.76 -0.75 -8.38
C LYS A 328 -10.24 -0.77 -8.49
N ARG A 329 -9.72 -1.51 -9.46
CA ARG A 329 -8.33 -1.42 -9.91
C ARG A 329 -8.23 -0.54 -11.14
N ILE A 330 -7.29 0.40 -11.11
CA ILE A 330 -6.94 1.25 -12.24
C ILE A 330 -5.56 0.86 -12.71
N HIS A 331 -5.43 0.54 -13.99
CA HIS A 331 -4.15 0.28 -14.62
C HIS A 331 -3.29 1.54 -14.65
N LEU A 332 -2.03 1.42 -14.22
CA LEU A 332 -1.06 2.50 -14.25
C LEU A 332 -0.04 2.25 -15.37
N PRO A 333 -0.02 3.09 -16.42
CA PRO A 333 0.93 2.93 -17.52
C PRO A 333 2.35 3.12 -17.01
N ILE A 334 3.27 2.26 -17.44
CA ILE A 334 4.68 2.34 -17.02
C ILE A 334 5.40 3.27 -18.00
N PRO A 335 5.87 4.46 -17.56
CA PRO A 335 6.55 5.39 -18.45
C PRO A 335 7.72 4.73 -19.16
N ASP A 336 7.86 5.00 -20.46
CA ASP A 336 8.91 4.43 -21.32
C ASP A 336 8.88 2.88 -21.47
N CYS A 337 7.71 2.26 -21.25
CA CYS A 337 7.50 0.82 -21.33
C CYS A 337 6.18 0.37 -22.02
N GLU A 338 5.58 1.23 -22.85
CA GLU A 338 4.34 0.96 -23.59
C GLU A 338 4.56 0.13 -24.87
N PRO A 339 3.56 -0.63 -25.38
CA PRO A 339 2.23 -0.89 -24.79
C PRO A 339 2.21 -2.08 -23.82
N LYS A 340 3.33 -2.80 -23.69
CA LYS A 340 3.45 -3.97 -22.81
C LYS A 340 4.86 -4.07 -22.27
N CYS A 341 5.01 -3.88 -20.97
CA CYS A 341 6.32 -3.78 -20.35
C CYS A 341 6.92 -5.16 -20.10
N SER A 342 7.95 -5.55 -20.85
CA SER A 342 8.65 -6.82 -20.57
C SER A 342 9.41 -6.75 -19.25
N LEU A 343 9.55 -7.88 -18.55
CA LEU A 343 10.32 -7.93 -17.29
C LEU A 343 11.75 -7.41 -17.48
N LYS A 344 12.39 -7.74 -18.61
CA LYS A 344 13.73 -7.25 -18.96
C LYS A 344 13.76 -5.72 -19.07
N ARG A 345 12.83 -5.14 -19.81
CA ARG A 345 12.74 -3.68 -19.97
C ARG A 345 12.44 -2.99 -18.64
N PHE A 346 11.55 -3.56 -17.84
CA PHE A 346 11.24 -3.08 -16.49
C PHE A 346 12.50 -2.99 -15.63
N ILE A 347 13.30 -4.07 -15.59
CA ILE A 347 14.57 -4.09 -14.86
C ILE A 347 15.52 -3.01 -15.39
N GLU A 348 15.66 -2.87 -16.72
CA GLU A 348 16.52 -1.85 -17.33
C GLU A 348 16.12 -0.41 -16.95
N LEU A 349 14.83 -0.13 -16.82
CA LEU A 349 14.30 1.19 -16.46
C LEU A 349 14.61 1.59 -15.01
N PHE A 350 14.70 0.61 -14.10
CA PHE A 350 14.80 0.86 -12.67
C PHE A 350 16.15 0.49 -12.05
N LYS A 351 16.99 -0.34 -12.69
CA LYS A 351 18.24 -0.86 -12.11
C LYS A 351 19.15 0.21 -11.49
N ASP A 352 19.25 1.38 -12.12
CA ASP A 352 20.13 2.48 -11.68
C ASP A 352 19.45 3.39 -10.64
N LYS A 353 18.14 3.18 -10.41
CA LYS A 353 17.31 3.89 -9.42
C LYS A 353 17.09 3.08 -8.14
N LEU A 354 17.62 1.86 -8.06
CA LEU A 354 17.50 0.98 -6.89
C LEU A 354 18.55 1.30 -5.81
N PRO A 355 18.25 0.98 -4.54
CA PRO A 355 19.20 1.16 -3.44
C PRO A 355 20.42 0.25 -3.57
N LYS A 356 21.56 0.69 -3.05
CA LYS A 356 22.80 -0.10 -2.99
C LYS A 356 22.75 -1.08 -1.82
N ALA A 357 23.59 -2.12 -1.85
CA ALA A 357 23.64 -3.12 -0.77
C ALA A 357 23.93 -2.51 0.62
N GLU A 358 24.69 -1.41 0.68
CA GLU A 358 24.95 -0.66 1.91
C GLU A 358 23.71 0.05 2.47
N ASP A 359 22.74 0.38 1.62
CA ASP A 359 21.49 1.04 2.02
C ASP A 359 20.48 0.06 2.64
N MET A 360 20.60 -1.24 2.34
CA MET A 360 19.71 -2.30 2.85
C MET A 360 20.05 -2.72 4.29
N LYS A 361 20.54 -1.76 5.08
CA LYS A 361 20.88 -1.90 6.50
C LYS A 361 20.40 -0.65 7.22
N CYS A 362 19.29 -0.76 7.94
CA CYS A 362 18.84 0.28 8.87
C CYS A 362 19.50 0.04 10.23
N LYS A 363 20.81 0.31 10.36
CA LYS A 363 21.45 0.30 11.67
C LYS A 363 21.38 1.72 12.24
N VAL A 364 20.40 1.96 13.11
CA VAL A 364 20.20 3.23 13.81
C VAL A 364 21.34 3.52 14.77
#